data_AF-A0A7X7Q6Y7-F1
#
_entry.id   AF-A0A7X7Q6Y7-F1
#
_cell.length_a   1.000
_cell.length_b   1.000
_cell.length_c   1.000
_cell.angle_alpha   90.00
_cell.angle_beta   90.00
_cell.angle_gamma   90.00
#
_symmetry.space_group_name_H-M   'P 1'
#
loop_
_entity.id
_entity.type
_entity.pdbx_description
1 polymer ?
#
loop_
_entity_poly.entity_id
_entity_poly.type
_entity_poly.pdbx_seq_one_letter_code
_entity_poly.pdbx_strand_id
1 'polypeptide(L)'
;MGRRLRDTANLLNGSTVLGMLVGLFGRGRFRGYSGLVVVDRVRLPKVVTASAMTVGSVVLVPRRSLEEAVARVPELMQHEEEHAWQYAYCFGLPFLPLYGLATAWSLARTGDRARANVFEVQAGLETGGYR
;
A
#
# COMPACT_ATOMS: atom_id res chain seq x y z
N MET A 1 3.75 15.33 -13.79
CA MET A 1 2.37 15.25 -14.30
C MET A 1 1.64 14.02 -13.77
N GLY A 2 2.23 12.81 -13.86
CA GLY A 2 1.58 11.55 -13.44
C GLY A 2 1.07 11.49 -11.99
N ARG A 3 1.90 11.85 -11.00
CA ARG A 3 1.50 11.77 -9.57
C ARG A 3 0.20 12.53 -9.23
N ARG A 4 0.03 13.75 -9.74
CA ARG A 4 -1.21 14.53 -9.54
C ARG A 4 -2.43 13.85 -10.17
N LEU A 5 -2.26 13.18 -11.31
CA LEU A 5 -3.32 12.42 -11.96
C LEU A 5 -3.74 11.24 -11.08
N ARG A 6 -2.77 10.46 -10.59
CA ARG A 6 -3.00 9.36 -9.64
C ARG A 6 -3.74 9.84 -8.39
N ASP A 7 -3.26 10.91 -7.76
CA ASP A 7 -3.84 11.42 -6.52
C ASP A 7 -5.26 11.94 -6.72
N THR A 8 -5.51 12.62 -7.85
CA THR A 8 -6.87 13.03 -8.25
C THR A 8 -7.76 11.82 -8.48
N ALA A 9 -7.29 10.81 -9.21
CA ALA A 9 -8.05 9.59 -9.47
C ALA A 9 -8.40 8.86 -8.17
N ASN A 10 -7.42 8.72 -7.26
CA ASN A 10 -7.61 8.08 -5.96
C ASN A 10 -8.48 8.89 -4.99
N LEU A 11 -8.54 10.21 -5.16
CA LEU A 11 -9.46 11.06 -4.42
C LEU A 11 -10.89 10.88 -4.95
N LEU A 12 -11.06 10.92 -6.28
CA LEU A 12 -12.36 10.78 -6.95
C LEU A 12 -12.99 9.40 -6.73
N ASN A 13 -12.18 8.34 -6.71
CA ASN A 13 -12.66 6.98 -6.43
C ASN A 13 -12.84 6.69 -4.92
N GLY A 14 -12.56 7.68 -4.06
CA GLY A 14 -12.76 7.60 -2.61
C GLY A 14 -11.72 6.77 -1.84
N SER A 15 -10.79 6.09 -2.52
CA SER A 15 -9.78 5.25 -1.85
C SER A 15 -8.84 6.06 -0.94
N THR A 16 -8.43 7.26 -1.35
CA THR A 16 -7.60 8.14 -0.50
C THR A 16 -8.35 8.56 0.76
N VAL A 17 -9.64 8.87 0.65
CA VAL A 17 -10.48 9.20 1.81
C VAL A 17 -10.57 8.01 2.76
N LEU A 18 -10.77 6.81 2.23
CA LEU A 18 -10.76 5.59 3.05
C LEU A 18 -9.42 5.40 3.76
N GLY A 19 -8.30 5.55 3.06
CA GLY A 19 -6.97 5.45 3.66
C GLY A 19 -6.75 6.46 4.79
N MET A 20 -7.21 7.69 4.61
CA MET A 20 -7.16 8.72 5.66
C MET A 20 -8.02 8.35 6.86
N LEU A 21 -9.23 7.84 6.65
CA LEU A 21 -10.10 7.37 7.73
C LEU A 21 -9.46 6.22 8.51
N VAL A 22 -8.87 5.23 7.83
CA VAL A 22 -8.15 4.13 8.47
C VAL A 22 -6.98 4.66 9.30
N GLY A 23 -6.20 5.60 8.76
CA GLY A 23 -5.11 6.24 9.49
C GLY A 23 -5.58 6.99 10.74
N LEU A 24 -6.72 7.70 10.62
CA LEU A 24 -7.33 8.47 11.70
C LEU A 24 -7.84 7.56 12.82
N PHE A 25 -8.62 6.54 12.49
CA PHE A 25 -9.13 5.57 13.48
C PHE A 25 -8.01 4.73 14.10
N GLY A 26 -6.96 4.44 13.32
CA GLY A 26 -5.75 3.81 13.80
C GLY A 26 -4.84 4.72 14.63
N ARG A 27 -5.23 6.00 14.85
CA ARG A 27 -4.49 7.00 15.63
C ARG A 27 -3.03 7.16 15.17
N GLY A 28 -2.80 7.00 13.86
CA GLY A 28 -1.47 7.15 13.29
C GLY A 28 -1.07 8.62 13.10
N ARG A 29 0.19 8.85 12.79
CA ARG A 29 0.74 10.18 12.55
C ARG A 29 0.85 10.44 11.07
N PHE A 30 0.13 11.46 10.61
CA PHE A 30 0.10 11.87 9.21
C PHE A 30 1.33 12.69 8.84
N ARG A 31 1.92 12.39 7.68
CA ARG A 31 3.03 13.12 7.07
C ARG A 31 2.89 13.09 5.56
N GLY A 32 3.35 14.15 4.89
CA GLY A 32 3.50 14.12 3.44
C GLY A 32 4.83 13.48 3.04
N TYR A 33 4.83 12.65 1.99
CA TYR A 33 6.04 12.08 1.40
C TYR A 33 5.89 11.99 -0.11
N SER A 34 6.58 12.85 -0.86
CA SER A 34 6.69 12.75 -2.34
C SER A 34 5.36 12.64 -3.11
N GLY A 35 4.28 13.26 -2.59
CA GLY A 35 2.94 13.22 -3.17
C GLY A 35 2.01 12.13 -2.58
N LEU A 36 2.51 11.32 -1.65
CA LEU A 36 1.72 10.39 -0.85
C LEU A 36 1.48 10.96 0.56
N VAL A 37 0.40 10.51 1.19
CA VAL A 37 0.16 10.73 2.62
C VAL A 37 0.62 9.48 3.37
N VAL A 38 1.67 9.59 4.15
CA VAL A 38 2.13 8.50 5.00
C VAL A 38 1.48 8.64 6.37
N VAL A 39 0.92 7.55 6.88
CA VAL A 39 0.42 7.44 8.24
C VAL A 39 1.27 6.43 8.99
N ASP A 40 2.26 6.95 9.73
CA ASP A 40 3.15 6.12 10.52
C ASP A 40 2.56 5.78 11.89
N ARG A 41 3.10 4.72 12.53
CA ARG A 41 2.69 4.24 13.86
C ARG A 41 1.20 3.93 13.99
N VAL A 42 0.54 3.62 12.86
CA VAL A 42 -0.88 3.34 12.83
C VAL A 42 -1.18 2.02 13.54
N ARG A 43 -2.26 2.00 14.32
CA ARG A 43 -2.75 0.80 15.01
C ARG A 43 -3.73 0.06 14.10
N LEU A 44 -3.24 -0.98 13.45
CA LEU A 44 -4.06 -1.89 12.66
C LEU A 44 -4.29 -3.23 13.40
N PRO A 45 -5.36 -3.97 13.05
CA PRO A 45 -5.61 -5.31 13.58
C PRO A 45 -4.38 -6.21 13.48
N LYS A 46 -4.21 -7.13 14.44
CA LYS A 46 -3.05 -8.05 14.49
C LYS A 46 -2.93 -8.98 13.27
N VAL A 47 -4.04 -9.21 12.57
CA VAL A 47 -4.10 -9.95 11.30
C VAL A 47 -3.35 -9.25 10.16
N VAL A 48 -3.13 -7.93 10.25
CA VAL A 48 -2.29 -7.19 9.31
C VAL A 48 -0.82 -7.40 9.69
N THR A 49 -0.15 -8.27 8.94
CA THR A 49 1.28 -8.61 9.11
C THR A 49 2.21 -7.81 8.19
N ALA A 50 1.66 -6.99 7.29
CA ALA A 50 2.43 -6.20 6.33
C ALA A 50 3.24 -5.09 7.05
N SER A 51 4.44 -4.80 6.53
CA SER A 51 5.32 -3.74 7.07
C SER A 51 4.86 -2.33 6.68
N ALA A 52 4.22 -2.21 5.53
CA ALA A 52 3.44 -1.06 5.09
C ALA A 52 2.27 -1.57 4.23
N MET A 53 1.27 -0.73 4.02
CA MET A 53 0.19 -1.01 3.08
C MET A 53 -0.36 0.28 2.50
N THR A 54 -0.68 0.27 1.21
CA THR A 54 -1.27 1.42 0.54
C THR A 54 -2.78 1.30 0.43
N VAL A 55 -3.48 2.42 0.61
CA VAL A 55 -4.91 2.59 0.34
C VAL A 55 -5.12 3.92 -0.39
N GLY A 56 -5.37 3.86 -1.70
CA GLY A 56 -5.38 5.05 -2.55
C GLY A 56 -4.02 5.73 -2.57
N SER A 57 -3.95 7.02 -2.26
CA SER A 57 -2.68 7.76 -2.11
C SER A 57 -2.18 7.83 -0.66
N VAL A 58 -2.65 6.93 0.21
CA VAL A 58 -2.26 6.86 1.63
C VAL A 58 -1.46 5.61 1.91
N VAL A 59 -0.24 5.76 2.45
CA VAL A 59 0.62 4.65 2.89
C VAL A 59 0.54 4.51 4.41
N LEU A 60 0.00 3.40 4.88
CA LEU A 60 -0.15 3.06 6.28
C LEU A 60 1.08 2.25 6.73
N VAL A 61 1.83 2.73 7.72
CA VAL A 61 3.01 2.03 8.28
C VAL A 61 2.68 1.54 9.70
N PRO A 62 2.31 0.26 9.89
CA PRO A 62 1.82 -0.22 11.16
C PRO A 62 2.96 -0.35 12.18
N ARG A 63 2.72 0.10 13.42
CA ARG A 63 3.61 -0.10 14.59
C ARG A 63 5.02 0.52 14.51
N ARG A 64 5.43 1.04 13.36
CA ARG A 64 6.76 1.64 13.12
C ARG A 64 6.64 3.05 12.59
N SER A 65 7.70 3.81 12.74
CA SER A 65 7.88 5.08 12.04
C SER A 65 8.22 4.84 10.56
N LEU A 66 7.98 5.85 9.72
CA LEU A 66 8.39 5.81 8.31
C LEU A 66 9.90 5.58 8.18
N GLU A 67 10.69 6.24 9.03
CA GLU A 67 12.15 6.16 9.02
C GLU A 67 12.64 4.73 9.32
N GLU A 68 12.03 4.04 10.29
CA GLU A 68 12.34 2.64 10.60
C GLU A 68 11.94 1.68 9.47
N ALA A 69 10.85 1.97 8.76
CA ALA A 69 10.38 1.15 7.64
C ALA A 69 11.32 1.29 6.43
N VAL A 70 11.68 2.52 6.07
CA VAL A 70 12.64 2.81 4.98
C VAL A 70 14.05 2.33 5.33
N ALA A 71 14.48 2.41 6.60
CA ALA A 71 15.78 1.88 7.00
C ALA A 71 15.89 0.34 6.80
N ARG A 72 14.78 -0.38 6.88
CA ARG A 72 14.73 -1.84 6.61
C ARG A 72 14.65 -2.15 5.12
N VAL A 73 13.85 -1.39 4.39
CA VAL A 73 13.62 -1.55 2.96
C VAL A 73 13.71 -0.16 2.32
N PRO A 74 14.90 0.26 1.84
CA PRO A 74 15.13 1.61 1.33
C PRO A 74 14.18 2.03 0.20
N GLU A 75 13.74 1.06 -0.60
CA GLU A 75 12.90 1.26 -1.76
C GLU A 75 11.40 1.08 -1.47
N LEU A 76 11.02 0.91 -0.19
CA LEU A 76 9.65 0.65 0.24
C LEU A 76 8.66 1.68 -0.31
N MET A 77 9.02 2.96 -0.28
CA MET A 77 8.12 4.00 -0.75
C MET A 77 7.89 3.98 -2.27
N GLN A 78 8.84 3.43 -3.04
CA GLN A 78 8.66 3.23 -4.49
C GLN A 78 7.69 2.08 -4.75
N HIS A 79 7.83 0.99 -3.98
CA HIS A 79 6.88 -0.13 -4.01
C HIS A 79 5.45 0.29 -3.65
N GLU A 80 5.28 1.06 -2.57
CA GLU A 80 3.97 1.57 -2.16
C GLU A 80 3.40 2.60 -3.16
N GLU A 81 4.25 3.36 -3.85
CA GLU A 81 3.83 4.25 -4.94
C GLU A 81 3.22 3.47 -6.12
N GLU A 82 3.73 2.29 -6.44
CA GLU A 82 3.15 1.41 -7.45
C GLU A 82 1.75 0.96 -7.03
N HIS A 83 1.55 0.52 -5.78
CA HIS A 83 0.21 0.20 -5.28
C HIS A 83 -0.77 1.38 -5.37
N ALA A 84 -0.31 2.61 -5.14
CA ALA A 84 -1.15 3.80 -5.31
C ALA A 84 -1.61 3.98 -6.77
N TRP A 85 -0.77 3.63 -7.75
CA TRP A 85 -1.17 3.57 -9.16
C TRP A 85 -2.15 2.44 -9.44
N GLN A 86 -1.96 1.28 -8.82
CA GLN A 86 -2.88 0.15 -8.94
C GLN A 86 -4.28 0.51 -8.44
N TYR A 87 -4.39 1.20 -7.30
CA TYR A 87 -5.65 1.78 -6.86
C TYR A 87 -6.26 2.72 -7.92
N ALA A 88 -5.46 3.56 -8.56
CA ALA A 88 -5.95 4.53 -9.53
C ALA A 88 -6.55 3.85 -10.77
N TYR A 89 -5.83 2.91 -11.40
CA TYR A 89 -6.31 2.25 -12.61
C TYR A 89 -7.32 1.12 -12.33
N CYS A 90 -7.38 0.59 -11.10
CA CYS A 90 -8.44 -0.33 -10.66
C CYS A 90 -9.68 0.41 -10.12
N PHE A 91 -9.78 1.74 -10.30
CA PHE A 91 -10.92 2.55 -9.86
C PHE A 91 -11.22 2.47 -8.35
N GLY A 92 -10.18 2.37 -7.52
CA GLY A 92 -10.30 2.46 -6.07
C GLY A 92 -10.55 1.11 -5.40
N LEU A 93 -11.72 0.94 -4.78
CA LEU A 93 -12.08 -0.25 -4.01
C LEU A 93 -12.02 -1.58 -4.76
N PRO A 94 -12.30 -1.68 -6.08
CA PRO A 94 -12.15 -2.94 -6.81
C PRO A 94 -10.74 -3.53 -6.77
N PHE A 95 -9.71 -2.72 -6.49
CA PHE A 95 -8.36 -3.21 -6.25
C PHE A 95 -8.29 -4.27 -5.13
N LEU A 96 -9.04 -4.09 -4.03
CA LEU A 96 -8.98 -4.97 -2.87
C LEU A 96 -9.38 -6.43 -3.19
N PRO A 97 -10.55 -6.71 -3.80
CA PRO A 97 -10.90 -8.08 -4.17
C PRO A 97 -9.96 -8.63 -5.25
N LEU A 98 -9.51 -7.82 -6.22
CA LEU A 98 -8.55 -8.25 -7.25
C LEU A 98 -7.21 -8.68 -6.63
N TYR A 99 -6.68 -7.87 -5.71
CA TYR A 99 -5.46 -8.18 -4.97
C TYR A 99 -5.64 -9.43 -4.10
N GLY A 100 -6.79 -9.58 -3.45
CA GLY A 100 -7.14 -10.78 -2.67
C GLY A 100 -7.15 -12.05 -3.53
N LEU A 101 -7.73 -12.00 -4.72
CA LEU A 101 -7.72 -13.10 -5.68
C LEU A 101 -6.30 -13.43 -6.16
N ALA A 102 -5.50 -12.41 -6.47
CA ALA A 102 -4.10 -12.58 -6.88
C ALA A 102 -3.25 -13.18 -5.74
N THR A 103 -3.50 -12.78 -4.50
CA THR A 103 -2.86 -13.37 -3.30
C THR A 103 -3.25 -14.83 -3.13
N ALA A 104 -4.54 -15.16 -3.25
CA ALA A 104 -5.04 -16.53 -3.13
C ALA A 104 -4.47 -17.43 -4.23
N TRP A 105 -4.39 -16.92 -5.46
CA TRP A 105 -3.75 -17.59 -6.57
C TRP A 105 -2.26 -17.84 -6.31
N SER A 106 -1.53 -16.83 -5.83
CA SER A 106 -0.12 -16.96 -5.50
C SER A 106 0.12 -18.03 -4.44
N LEU A 107 -0.69 -18.03 -3.37
CA LEU A 107 -0.65 -19.03 -2.31
C LEU A 107 -0.88 -20.43 -2.86
N ALA A 108 -1.93 -20.62 -3.67
CA ALA A 108 -2.26 -21.92 -4.25
C ALA A 108 -1.16 -22.46 -5.17
N ARG A 109 -0.42 -21.57 -5.87
CA ARG A 109 0.62 -21.93 -6.84
C ARG A 109 2.01 -22.12 -6.23
N THR A 110 2.34 -21.33 -5.21
CA THR A 110 3.74 -21.18 -4.74
C THR A 110 3.91 -21.36 -3.24
N GLY A 111 2.80 -21.42 -2.48
CA GLY A 111 2.82 -21.36 -1.01
C GLY A 111 3.15 -19.97 -0.45
N ASP A 112 3.40 -18.98 -1.31
CA ASP A 112 3.79 -17.61 -0.97
C ASP A 112 2.75 -16.61 -1.48
N ARG A 113 2.49 -15.55 -0.72
CA ARG A 113 1.44 -14.55 -1.03
C ARG A 113 1.81 -13.59 -2.16
N ALA A 114 3.10 -13.39 -2.42
CA ALA A 114 3.62 -12.36 -3.31
C ALA A 114 4.25 -12.93 -4.59
N ARG A 115 4.93 -14.08 -4.52
CA ARG A 115 5.74 -14.63 -5.63
C ARG A 115 5.02 -14.79 -6.98
N ALA A 116 3.73 -15.06 -6.98
CA ALA A 116 2.89 -15.14 -8.19
C ALA A 116 1.68 -14.21 -8.14
N ASN A 117 1.69 -13.21 -7.24
CA ASN A 117 0.69 -12.15 -7.20
C ASN A 117 1.12 -11.07 -8.19
N VAL A 118 0.34 -10.90 -9.28
CA VAL A 118 0.65 -9.95 -10.36
C VAL A 118 0.87 -8.52 -9.85
N PHE A 119 0.16 -8.11 -8.80
CA PHE A 119 0.29 -6.76 -8.24
C PHE A 119 1.59 -6.58 -7.46
N GLU A 120 2.02 -7.58 -6.71
CA GLU A 120 3.29 -7.59 -5.98
C GLU A 120 4.48 -7.69 -6.92
N VAL A 121 4.36 -8.54 -7.95
CA VAL A 121 5.39 -8.67 -9.00
C VAL A 121 5.54 -7.36 -9.76
N GLN A 122 4.43 -6.71 -10.12
CA GLN A 122 4.44 -5.41 -10.78
C GLN A 122 5.03 -4.30 -9.89
N ALA A 123 4.70 -4.30 -8.59
CA ALA A 123 5.23 -3.33 -7.63
C ALA A 123 6.71 -3.54 -7.28
N GLY A 124 7.31 -4.64 -7.75
CA GLY A 124 8.66 -5.06 -7.43
C GLY A 124 8.71 -5.82 -6.11
N LEU A 125 9.09 -7.09 -6.16
CA LEU A 125 9.17 -7.94 -4.98
C LEU A 125 10.31 -7.49 -4.04
N GLU A 126 11.49 -7.23 -4.60
CA GLU A 126 12.68 -6.84 -3.82
C GLU A 126 12.47 -5.47 -3.14
N THR A 127 11.86 -4.53 -3.86
CA THR A 127 11.53 -3.18 -3.36
C THR A 127 10.47 -3.22 -2.25
N GLY A 128 9.61 -4.25 -2.22
CA GLY A 128 8.67 -4.55 -1.14
C GLY A 128 9.28 -5.34 0.03
N GLY A 129 10.53 -5.79 -0.10
CA GLY A 129 11.23 -6.57 0.92
C GLY A 129 10.98 -8.08 0.87
N TYR A 130 10.41 -8.60 -0.22
CA TYR A 130 10.29 -10.04 -0.47
C TYR A 130 11.61 -10.60 -1.03
N ARG A 131 11.96 -11.83 -0.61
CA ARG A 131 13.19 -12.55 -1.03
C ARG A 131 12.89 -14.02 -1.37
#